data_AF-A0A225W2F0-F1
#
_entry.id   AF-A0A225W2F0-F1
#
_cell.length_a   1.000
_cell.length_b   1.000
_cell.length_c   1.000
_cell.angle_alpha   90.00
_cell.angle_beta   90.00
_cell.angle_gamma   90.00
#
_symmetry.space_group_name_H-M   'P 1'
#
loop_
_entity.id
_entity.type
_entity.pdbx_description
1 polymer ?
#
loop_
_entity_poly.entity_id
_entity_poly.type
_entity_poly.pdbx_seq_one_letter_code
_entity_poly.pdbx_strand_id
1 'polypeptide(L)' 'MLEWIQKVWPPSVTYCRLLLLDSQKDHKTASVHAELEKAMTSVEFVPAGGAGLAQPMDVSVMRVFKHNCRELYV' A
#
# COMPACT_ATOMS: atom_id res chain seq x y z
N MET A 1 4.04 9.29 1.18
CA MET A 1 3.14 8.74 0.14
C MET A 1 3.41 9.33 -1.24
N LEU A 2 3.25 10.65 -1.45
CA LEU A 2 3.45 11.28 -2.77
C LEU A 2 4.82 10.99 -3.40
N GLU A 3 5.90 11.14 -2.63
CA GLU A 3 7.25 10.82 -3.12
C GLU A 3 7.38 9.36 -3.58
N TRP A 4 6.79 8.43 -2.84
CA TRP A 4 6.79 7.01 -3.20
C TRP A 4 6.01 6.77 -4.49
N ILE A 5 4.86 7.43 -4.66
CA ILE A 5 4.06 7.36 -5.90
C ILE A 5 4.87 7.87 -7.09
N GLN A 6 5.65 8.94 -6.91
CA GLN A 6 6.41 9.57 -7.98
C GLN A 6 7.72 8.87 -8.32
N LYS A 7 8.34 8.17 -7.36
CA LYS A 7 9.65 7.55 -7.55
C LYS A 7 9.60 6.03 -7.71
N VAL A 8 8.61 5.37 -7.13
CA VAL A 8 8.55 3.89 -7.02
C VAL A 8 7.33 3.32 -7.72
N TRP A 9 6.16 3.92 -7.53
CA TRP A 9 4.94 3.49 -8.22
C TRP A 9 4.88 3.75 -9.74
N PRO A 10 5.66 4.68 -10.37
CA PRO A 10 5.49 4.95 -11.79
C PRO A 10 5.65 3.67 -12.62
N PRO A 11 4.88 3.54 -13.71
CA PRO A 11 4.77 2.27 -14.41
C PRO A 11 6.01 1.92 -15.23
N SER A 12 6.32 0.62 -15.25
CA SER A 12 6.98 -0.05 -16.37
C SER A 12 5.98 -0.75 -17.33
N VAL A 13 4.67 -0.69 -17.06
CA VAL A 13 3.62 -1.46 -17.77
C VAL A 13 2.33 -0.65 -17.97
N THR A 14 1.64 -0.83 -19.10
CA THR A 14 0.66 0.09 -19.74
C THR A 14 -0.83 -0.07 -19.40
N TYR A 15 -1.24 -0.89 -18.42
CA TYR A 15 -2.67 -1.14 -18.14
C TYR A 15 -3.13 -0.65 -16.76
N CYS A 16 -4.47 -0.53 -16.59
CA CYS A 16 -5.16 -0.04 -15.39
C CYS A 16 -4.88 -0.93 -14.16
N ARG A 17 -4.49 -0.33 -13.04
CA ARG A 17 -4.02 -1.03 -11.83
C ARG A 17 -5.00 -0.90 -10.68
N LEU A 18 -4.99 -1.90 -9.79
CA LEU A 18 -5.63 -1.81 -8.48
C LEU A 18 -4.56 -1.79 -7.39
N LEU A 19 -4.57 -0.75 -6.55
CA LEU A 19 -3.70 -0.61 -5.39
C LEU A 19 -4.54 -0.75 -4.11
N LEU A 20 -4.20 -1.76 -3.30
CA LEU A 20 -4.81 -1.98 -1.98
C LEU A 20 -3.97 -1.28 -0.91
N LEU A 21 -4.53 -0.27 -0.26
CA LEU A 21 -3.88 0.46 0.83
C LEU A 21 -4.58 0.20 2.16
N ASP A 22 -3.86 0.37 3.27
CA ASP A 22 -4.49 0.45 4.58
C ASP A 22 -5.24 1.79 4.76
N SER A 23 -6.10 1.86 5.76
CA SER A 23 -6.95 3.04 5.99
C SER A 23 -6.23 4.23 6.65
N GLN A 24 -4.91 4.36 6.52
CA GLN A 24 -4.15 5.47 7.09
C GLN A 24 -4.60 6.80 6.48
N LYS A 25 -4.69 7.86 7.31
CA LYS A 25 -5.21 9.17 6.89
C LYS A 25 -4.42 9.78 5.73
N ASP A 26 -3.10 9.63 5.76
CA ASP A 26 -2.19 10.20 4.76
C ASP A 26 -2.40 9.59 3.37
N HIS A 27 -2.89 8.34 3.29
CA HIS A 27 -3.23 7.66 2.04
C HIS A 27 -4.55 8.13 1.43
N LYS A 28 -5.44 8.75 2.21
CA LYS A 28 -6.78 9.19 1.78
C LYS A 28 -6.84 10.66 1.39
N THR A 29 -5.70 11.31 1.25
CA THR A 29 -5.62 12.72 0.87
C THR A 29 -5.94 12.90 -0.61
N ALA A 30 -6.58 14.02 -0.97
CA ALA A 30 -6.96 14.31 -2.35
C ALA A 30 -5.74 14.37 -3.29
N SER A 31 -4.58 14.84 -2.80
CA SER A 31 -3.33 14.87 -3.56
C SER A 31 -2.83 13.47 -3.89
N VAL A 32 -2.93 12.52 -2.95
CA VAL A 32 -2.55 11.12 -3.18
C VAL A 32 -3.46 10.46 -4.21
N HIS A 33 -4.78 10.67 -4.09
CA HIS A 33 -5.74 10.17 -5.08
C HIS A 33 -5.48 10.72 -6.48
N ALA A 34 -5.23 12.03 -6.61
CA ALA A 34 -4.96 12.66 -7.89
C ALA A 34 -3.69 12.12 -8.57
N GLU A 35 -2.61 11.87 -7.81
CA GLU A 35 -1.38 11.30 -8.37
C GLU A 35 -1.55 9.83 -8.79
N LEU A 36 -2.32 9.04 -8.04
CA LEU A 36 -2.62 7.65 -8.40
C LEU A 36 -3.54 7.55 -9.63
N GLU A 37 -4.49 8.47 -9.76
CA GLU A 37 -5.36 8.58 -10.94
C GLU A 37 -4.55 8.95 -12.20
N LYS A 38 -3.62 9.91 -12.11
CA LYS A 38 -2.67 10.22 -13.19
C LYS A 38 -1.83 9.01 -13.60
N ALA A 39 -1.55 8.11 -12.65
CA ALA A 39 -0.85 6.85 -12.88
C ALA A 39 -1.78 5.70 -13.31
N MET A 40 -3.04 5.98 -13.72
CA MET A 40 -4.05 4.98 -14.11
C MET A 40 -4.25 3.88 -13.06
N THR A 41 -4.23 4.26 -11.78
CA THR A 41 -4.34 3.35 -10.65
C THR A 41 -5.62 3.61 -9.88
N SER A 42 -6.50 2.61 -9.82
CA SER A 42 -7.62 2.55 -8.89
C SER A 42 -7.12 2.19 -7.49
N VAL A 43 -7.74 2.75 -6.47
CA VAL A 43 -7.33 2.56 -5.07
C VAL A 43 -8.50 2.01 -4.27
N GLU A 44 -8.24 0.96 -3.52
CA GLU A 44 -9.17 0.40 -2.55
C GLU A 44 -8.52 0.38 -1.17
N PHE A 45 -9.33 0.60 -0.13
CA PHE A 45 -8.84 0.68 1.24
C PHE A 45 -9.29 -0.50 2.07
N VAL A 46 -8.34 -1.17 2.72
CA VAL A 46 -8.63 -2.16 3.75
C VAL A 46 -9.27 -1.44 4.94
N PRO A 47 -10.38 -1.95 5.50
CA PRO A 47 -11.00 -1.37 6.69
C PRO A 47 -10.02 -1.16 7.84
N ALA A 48 -10.26 -0.12 8.64
CA ALA A 48 -9.42 0.15 9.81
C ALA A 48 -9.37 -1.06 10.75
N GLY A 49 -8.17 -1.40 11.23
CA GLY A 49 -7.93 -2.62 12.01
C GLY A 49 -7.88 -3.92 11.20
N GLY A 50 -8.21 -3.89 9.91
CA GLY A 50 -8.24 -5.07 9.04
C GLY A 50 -6.89 -5.42 8.39
N ALA A 51 -5.87 -4.56 8.47
CA ALA A 51 -4.59 -4.77 7.79
C ALA A 51 -3.94 -6.12 8.17
N GLY A 52 -3.84 -6.40 9.47
CA GLY A 52 -3.29 -7.67 9.98
C GLY A 52 -4.18 -8.90 9.76
N LEU A 53 -5.37 -8.73 9.17
CA LEU A 53 -6.32 -9.82 8.90
C LEU A 53 -6.50 -10.08 7.40
N ALA A 54 -6.53 -9.03 6.59
CA ALA A 54 -6.98 -9.09 5.21
C ALA A 54 -5.99 -8.47 4.21
N GLN A 55 -5.00 -7.67 4.65
CA GLN A 55 -4.07 -7.04 3.71
C GLN A 55 -2.97 -8.05 3.32
N PRO A 56 -2.88 -8.47 2.03
CA PRO A 56 -1.99 -9.56 1.62
C PRO A 56 -0.52 -9.31 1.93
N MET A 57 -0.08 -8.06 1.80
CA MET A 57 1.28 -7.64 2.15
C MET A 57 1.59 -7.92 3.62
N ASP A 58 0.65 -7.67 4.52
CA ASP A 58 0.85 -7.79 5.95
C ASP A 58 0.72 -9.23 6.46
N VAL A 59 -0.28 -9.97 5.96
CA VAL A 59 -0.57 -11.34 6.43
C VAL A 59 0.30 -12.41 5.78
N SER A 60 0.83 -12.13 4.58
CA SER A 60 1.60 -13.11 3.80
C SER A 60 3.03 -12.63 3.55
N VAL A 61 3.21 -11.62 2.69
CA VAL A 61 4.54 -11.23 2.17
C VAL A 61 5.49 -10.79 3.30
N MET A 62 5.01 -9.91 4.18
CA MET A 62 5.79 -9.36 5.29
C MET A 62 5.77 -10.26 6.53
N ARG A 63 5.03 -11.36 6.54
CA ARG A 63 4.82 -12.19 7.75
C ARG A 63 6.13 -12.72 8.30
N VAL A 64 6.96 -13.32 7.44
CA VAL A 64 8.24 -13.93 7.85
C VAL A 64 9.21 -12.86 8.34
N PHE A 65 9.32 -11.75 7.61
CA PHE A 65 10.14 -10.61 8.03
C PHE A 65 9.73 -10.11 9.42
N LYS A 66 8.43 -9.82 9.62
CA LYS A 66 7.89 -9.37 10.92
C LYS A 66 8.11 -10.39 12.03
N HIS A 67 8.04 -11.69 11.74
CA HIS A 67 8.33 -12.74 12.71
C HIS A 67 9.80 -12.73 13.12
N ASN A 68 10.72 -12.75 12.17
CA ASN A 68 12.16 -12.73 12.45
C ASN A 68 12.58 -11.47 13.21
N CYS A 69 12.00 -10.31 12.89
CA CYS A 69 12.28 -9.09 13.64
C CYS A 69 11.86 -9.19 15.11
N ARG A 70 10.74 -9.86 15.42
CA ARG A 70 10.31 -10.07 16.79
C ARG A 70 11.26 -11.01 17.53
N GLU A 71 11.63 -12.14 16.92
CA GLU A 71 12.55 -13.10 17.56
C GLU A 71 13.95 -12.52 17.84
N LEU A 72 14.43 -11.61 16.98
CA LEU A 72 15.80 -11.11 17.04
C LEU A 72 15.95 -9.78 17.77
N TYR A 73 14.90 -8.97 17.85
CA TYR A 73 15.03 -7.56 18.27
C TYR A 73 13.97 -7.06 19.26
N VAL A 74 12.98 -7.88 19.65
CA VAL A 74 11.94 -7.51 20.62
C VAL A 74 11.96 -8.50 21.78
#